data_AF-A0A9E2ZYT5-F1
#
_entry.id   AF-A0A9E2ZYT5-F1
#
_cell.length_a   1.000
_cell.length_b   1.000
_cell.length_c   1.000
_cell.angle_alpha   90.00
_cell.angle_beta   90.00
_cell.angle_gamma   90.00
#
_symmetry.space_group_name_H-M   'P 1'
#
loop_
_entity.id
_entity.type
_entity.pdbx_description
1 polymer ?
#
loop_
_entity_poly.entity_id
_entity_poly.type
_entity_poly.pdbx_seq_one_letter_code
_entity_poly.pdbx_strand_id
1 'polypeptide(L)'
;MTLRAFILAILAIALPACSTVGDLIQPSKGSAALATGLKQYDDGEYPEAARNIQAAIDLGLSDREAAKAHKNLAFIHCASARERACREEFSKALSIDPTLELTAAEAGHPVWGPIFASLKGSPTPFKVALQQYDSGDYAESAKSFQGAINQGLGDKELASAHKHLAFIHCSANREKPCRDEFRKALAVDPALELTPAEAGHPVWGPIFASLKGGPAPFKLAMQQYEAGEYAESAKSFQGAINEGLSDKQLANAHKHLAFIHCSANRQRQCRDEFKKALSADPNLELDPAEAGHPVWGPIFKAVKAGG
;
A
#
# COMPACT_ATOMS: atom_id res chain seq x y z
N MET A 1 66.15 -46.56 49.34
CA MET A 1 66.48 -45.24 48.77
C MET A 1 66.37 -45.33 47.26
N THR A 2 65.35 -44.65 46.70
CA THR A 2 65.32 -43.89 45.42
C THR A 2 65.83 -44.58 44.14
N LEU A 3 65.11 -44.68 43.03
CA LEU A 3 64.49 -43.57 42.29
C LEU A 3 63.57 -44.15 41.19
N ARG A 4 62.30 -43.75 41.13
CA ARG A 4 61.42 -43.97 39.97
C ARG A 4 61.56 -42.76 39.05
N ALA A 5 62.07 -42.96 37.84
CA ALA A 5 62.15 -41.94 36.79
C ALA A 5 60.83 -41.88 36.03
N PHE A 6 60.17 -40.74 36.05
CA PHE A 6 59.14 -40.30 35.12
C PHE A 6 59.29 -38.78 34.97
N ILE A 7 58.70 -38.22 33.91
CA ILE A 7 58.46 -36.78 33.64
C ILE A 7 59.63 -36.12 32.85
N LEU A 8 59.48 -35.44 31.71
CA LEU A 8 58.34 -34.91 30.95
C LEU A 8 58.79 -34.69 29.49
N ALA A 9 57.98 -35.09 28.50
CA ALA A 9 58.13 -34.66 27.12
C ALA A 9 57.51 -33.26 26.97
N ILE A 10 58.31 -32.28 26.57
CA ILE A 10 57.88 -30.92 26.26
C ILE A 10 57.30 -30.92 24.84
N LEU A 11 55.98 -30.79 24.73
CA LEU A 11 55.27 -30.55 23.49
C LEU A 11 55.04 -29.04 23.33
N ALA A 12 55.80 -28.40 22.45
CA ALA A 12 55.61 -27.00 22.08
C ALA A 12 54.36 -26.87 21.19
N ILE A 13 53.26 -26.38 21.76
CA ILE A 13 52.05 -26.01 21.01
C ILE A 13 52.15 -24.51 20.70
N ALA A 14 52.46 -24.19 19.45
CA ALA A 14 52.27 -22.85 18.91
C ALA A 14 50.77 -22.63 18.67
N LEU A 15 50.15 -21.74 19.45
CA LEU A 15 48.79 -21.26 19.19
C LEU A 15 48.87 -20.18 18.10
N PRO A 16 48.21 -20.34 16.94
CA PRO A 16 48.03 -19.25 16.00
C PRO A 16 47.08 -18.22 16.62
N ALA A 17 47.51 -16.95 16.63
CA ALA A 17 46.67 -15.82 17.02
C ALA A 17 45.41 -15.80 16.14
N CYS A 18 44.25 -15.92 16.79
CA CYS A 18 42.96 -15.83 16.15
C CYS A 18 42.66 -14.35 15.84
N SER A 19 42.99 -13.91 14.64
CA SER A 19 42.72 -12.55 14.14
C SER A 19 41.35 -12.49 13.45
N THR A 20 40.24 -12.63 14.17
CA THR A 20 38.89 -12.53 13.55
C THR A 20 37.84 -11.82 14.42
N VAL A 21 38.25 -10.95 15.35
CA VAL A 21 37.30 -10.16 16.16
C VAL A 21 37.02 -8.75 15.60
N GLY A 22 37.69 -8.37 14.50
CA GLY A 22 37.60 -7.01 13.93
C GLY A 22 36.44 -6.76 12.95
N ASP A 23 35.79 -7.80 12.43
CA ASP A 23 34.82 -7.68 11.32
C ASP A 23 33.34 -7.63 11.79
N LEU A 24 33.09 -7.71 13.09
CA LEU A 24 31.75 -7.64 13.68
C LEU A 24 31.35 -6.23 14.17
N ILE A 25 32.21 -5.22 13.97
CA ILE A 25 32.02 -3.86 14.46
C ILE A 25 32.29 -2.83 13.36
N GLN A 26 31.80 -3.09 12.14
CA GLN A 26 31.67 -2.02 11.16
C GLN A 26 30.22 -1.53 11.15
N PRO A 27 29.96 -0.24 11.47
CA PRO A 27 28.62 0.31 11.35
C PRO A 27 28.14 0.14 9.91
N SER A 28 26.89 -0.28 9.74
CA SER A 28 26.31 -0.39 8.41
C SER A 28 26.31 0.99 7.73
N LYS A 29 26.17 1.01 6.40
CA LYS A 29 26.02 2.28 5.68
C LYS A 29 24.85 3.10 6.23
N GLY A 30 23.77 2.44 6.62
CA GLY A 30 22.64 3.04 7.33
C GLY A 30 23.05 3.63 8.68
N SER A 31 23.73 2.85 9.53
CA SER A 31 24.20 3.33 10.85
C SER A 31 25.15 4.53 10.73
N ALA A 32 26.03 4.56 9.74
CA ALA A 32 26.94 5.69 9.49
C ALA A 32 26.19 6.94 9.01
N ALA A 33 25.21 6.78 8.11
CA ALA A 33 24.33 7.86 7.66
C ALA A 33 23.48 8.41 8.82
N LEU A 34 22.96 7.52 9.69
CA LEU A 34 22.20 7.90 10.87
C LEU A 34 23.07 8.70 11.85
N ALA A 35 24.29 8.24 12.13
CA ALA A 35 25.21 8.97 13.00
C ALA A 35 25.52 10.38 12.46
N THR A 36 25.69 10.51 11.15
CA THR A 36 25.87 11.81 10.48
C THR A 36 24.64 12.69 10.66
N GLY A 37 23.46 12.17 10.37
CA GLY A 37 22.21 12.92 10.49
C GLY A 37 21.89 13.34 11.93
N LEU A 38 22.20 12.51 12.92
CA LEU A 38 22.02 12.85 14.34
C LEU A 38 22.99 13.94 14.79
N LYS A 39 24.25 13.91 14.32
CA LYS A 39 25.20 14.98 14.60
C LYS A 39 24.69 16.32 14.04
N GLN A 40 24.20 16.32 12.81
CA GLN A 40 23.62 17.51 12.19
C GLN A 40 22.38 18.01 12.93
N TYR A 41 21.56 17.10 13.46
CA TYR A 41 20.43 17.46 14.31
C TYR A 41 20.88 18.20 15.57
N ASP A 42 21.91 17.67 16.26
CA ASP A 42 22.48 18.28 17.46
C ASP A 42 23.14 19.65 17.15
N ASP A 43 23.73 19.79 15.96
CA ASP A 43 24.33 21.04 15.47
C ASP A 43 23.28 22.06 14.98
N GLY A 44 21.99 21.69 14.95
CA GLY A 44 20.88 22.55 14.51
C GLY A 44 20.69 22.63 12.99
N GLU A 45 21.41 21.81 12.21
CA GLU A 45 21.31 21.69 10.76
C GLU A 45 20.11 20.80 10.37
N TYR A 46 18.90 21.20 10.78
CA TYR A 46 17.71 20.36 10.66
C TYR A 46 17.35 19.91 9.23
N PRO A 47 17.50 20.75 8.17
CA PRO A 47 17.23 20.30 6.81
C PRO A 47 18.19 19.20 6.33
N GLU A 48 19.48 19.32 6.65
CA GLU A 48 20.53 18.35 6.34
C GLU A 48 20.33 17.06 7.14
N ALA A 49 20.06 17.21 8.44
CA ALA A 49 19.77 16.12 9.35
C ALA A 49 18.60 15.27 8.83
N ALA A 50 17.48 15.90 8.46
CA ALA A 50 16.33 15.18 7.94
C ALA A 50 16.65 14.36 6.69
N ARG A 51 17.45 14.91 5.77
CA ARG A 51 17.87 14.20 4.54
C ARG A 51 18.74 12.99 4.87
N ASN A 52 19.73 13.15 5.74
CA ASN A 52 20.64 12.06 6.10
C ASN A 52 19.98 10.99 6.97
N ILE A 53 19.06 11.36 7.86
CA ILE A 53 18.29 10.40 8.66
C ILE A 53 17.35 9.59 7.77
N GLN A 54 16.68 10.22 6.79
CA GLN A 54 15.85 9.49 5.82
C GLN A 54 16.70 8.53 4.97
N ALA A 55 17.84 9.00 4.46
CA ALA A 55 18.75 8.15 3.70
C ALA A 55 19.26 6.96 4.53
N ALA A 56 19.45 7.14 5.84
CA ALA A 56 19.83 6.06 6.73
C ALA A 56 18.74 4.97 6.83
N ILE A 57 17.47 5.37 6.96
CA ILE A 57 16.32 4.45 6.96
C ILE A 57 16.28 3.67 5.65
N ASP A 58 16.45 4.35 4.52
CA ASP A 58 16.42 3.74 3.18
C ASP A 58 17.58 2.74 2.95
N LEU A 59 18.72 2.95 3.62
CA LEU A 59 19.89 2.07 3.58
C LEU A 59 19.77 0.84 4.51
N GLY A 60 18.69 0.74 5.28
CA GLY A 60 18.45 -0.34 6.23
C GLY A 60 19.13 -0.10 7.59
N LEU A 61 18.30 -0.03 8.63
CA LEU A 61 18.69 0.13 10.03
C LEU A 61 18.20 -1.06 10.85
N SER A 62 18.84 -1.30 12.00
CA SER A 62 18.22 -2.14 13.03
C SER A 62 16.94 -1.49 13.56
N ASP A 63 16.00 -2.27 14.11
CA ASP A 63 14.73 -1.74 14.66
C ASP A 63 14.97 -0.61 15.66
N ARG A 64 15.97 -0.78 16.54
CA ARG A 64 16.35 0.25 17.53
C ARG A 64 16.83 1.55 16.87
N GLU A 65 17.63 1.44 15.82
CA GLU A 65 18.14 2.60 15.07
C GLU A 65 17.04 3.25 14.23
N ALA A 66 16.15 2.46 13.63
CA ALA A 66 15.01 2.94 12.86
C ALA A 66 14.01 3.69 13.76
N ALA A 67 13.67 3.16 14.93
CA ALA A 67 12.83 3.85 15.92
C ALA A 67 13.47 5.17 16.36
N LYS A 68 14.79 5.19 16.59
CA LYS A 68 15.54 6.42 16.90
C LYS A 68 15.53 7.41 15.73
N ALA A 69 15.70 6.95 14.49
CA ALA A 69 15.69 7.77 13.28
C ALA A 69 14.33 8.48 13.13
N HIS A 70 13.23 7.72 13.17
CA HIS A 70 11.87 8.24 13.11
C HIS A 70 11.57 9.21 14.26
N LYS A 71 12.02 8.93 15.50
CA LYS A 71 11.88 9.87 16.63
C LYS A 71 12.51 11.25 16.33
N ASN A 72 13.70 11.27 15.73
CA ASN A 72 14.40 12.52 15.43
C ASN A 72 13.76 13.26 14.24
N LEU A 73 13.30 12.55 13.20
CA LEU A 73 12.51 13.16 12.12
C LEU A 73 11.21 13.78 12.66
N ALA A 74 10.56 13.11 13.62
CA ALA A 74 9.37 13.65 14.28
C ALA A 74 9.66 14.99 14.97
N PHE A 75 10.75 15.09 15.74
CA PHE A 75 11.16 16.35 16.36
C PHE A 75 11.40 17.47 15.34
N ILE A 76 12.12 17.18 14.26
CA ILE A 76 12.36 18.15 13.16
C ILE A 76 11.04 18.65 12.58
N HIS A 77 10.10 17.74 12.27
CA HIS A 77 8.81 18.11 11.70
C HIS A 77 7.94 18.91 12.68
N CYS A 78 7.93 18.53 13.95
CA CYS A 78 7.21 19.27 14.99
C CYS A 78 7.78 20.68 15.15
N ALA A 79 9.11 20.83 15.22
CA ALA A 79 9.77 22.14 15.28
C ALA A 79 9.50 23.00 14.04
N SER A 80 9.26 22.37 12.88
CA SER A 80 8.94 23.03 11.61
C SER A 80 7.45 23.31 11.41
N ALA A 81 6.61 23.18 12.45
CA ALA A 81 5.15 23.31 12.38
C ALA A 81 4.46 22.38 11.36
N ARG A 82 5.07 21.22 11.07
CA ARG A 82 4.51 20.18 10.18
C ARG A 82 3.87 19.07 11.00
N GLU A 83 2.77 19.38 11.68
CA GLU A 83 2.15 18.48 12.67
C GLU A 83 1.81 17.09 12.11
N ARG A 84 1.23 17.01 10.90
CA ARG A 84 0.91 15.72 10.27
C ARG A 84 2.15 14.82 10.12
N ALA A 85 3.22 15.36 9.52
CA ALA A 85 4.47 14.63 9.34
C ALA A 85 5.10 14.27 10.70
N CYS A 86 5.02 15.15 11.71
CA CYS A 86 5.49 14.83 13.05
C CYS A 86 4.75 13.64 13.68
N ARG A 87 3.42 13.60 13.57
CA ARG A 87 2.59 12.49 14.06
C ARG A 87 2.92 11.18 13.35
N GLU A 88 3.08 11.23 12.03
CA GLU A 88 3.44 10.07 11.21
C GLU A 88 4.78 9.47 11.64
N GLU A 89 5.81 10.30 11.83
CA GLU A 89 7.12 9.84 12.25
C GLU A 89 7.12 9.25 13.68
N PHE A 90 6.40 9.86 14.63
CA PHE A 90 6.23 9.25 15.96
C PHE A 90 5.45 7.94 15.92
N SER A 91 4.41 7.85 15.08
CA SER A 91 3.64 6.62 14.91
C SER A 91 4.52 5.48 14.37
N LYS A 92 5.37 5.77 13.38
CA LYS A 92 6.37 4.81 12.87
C LYS A 92 7.38 4.41 13.95
N ALA A 93 7.86 5.37 14.75
CA ALA A 93 8.77 5.06 15.85
C ALA A 93 8.15 4.11 16.89
N LEU A 94 6.88 4.36 17.28
CA LEU A 94 6.13 3.55 18.24
C LEU A 94 5.68 2.19 17.67
N SER A 95 5.49 2.08 16.35
CA SER A 95 5.16 0.80 15.72
C SER A 95 6.37 -0.14 15.66
N ILE A 96 7.58 0.43 15.52
CA ILE A 96 8.85 -0.31 15.56
C ILE A 96 9.26 -0.64 16.99
N ASP A 97 9.19 0.34 17.89
CA ASP A 97 9.47 0.17 19.32
C ASP A 97 8.27 0.64 20.17
N PRO A 98 7.34 -0.28 20.52
CA PRO A 98 6.19 0.04 21.37
C PRO A 98 6.56 0.48 22.79
N THR A 99 7.82 0.25 23.20
CA THR A 99 8.34 0.63 24.52
C THR A 99 9.07 1.97 24.50
N LEU A 100 9.12 2.64 23.35
CA LEU A 100 9.79 3.92 23.20
C LEU A 100 9.25 4.96 24.22
N GLU A 101 10.18 5.57 24.93
CA GLU A 101 9.93 6.65 25.88
C GLU A 101 10.68 7.91 25.46
N LEU A 102 10.05 9.06 25.66
CA LEU A 102 10.76 10.33 25.68
C LEU A 102 11.41 10.53 27.05
N THR A 103 12.60 11.13 27.06
CA THR A 103 13.21 11.62 28.30
C THR A 103 12.32 12.70 28.93
N ALA A 104 12.49 12.99 30.22
CA ALA A 104 11.70 14.02 30.91
C ALA A 104 11.79 15.41 30.22
N ALA A 105 12.96 15.76 29.69
CA ALA A 105 13.16 17.00 28.94
C ALA A 105 12.43 16.99 27.59
N GLU A 106 12.52 15.88 26.84
CA GLU A 106 11.82 15.73 25.56
C GLU A 106 10.29 15.73 25.76
N ALA A 107 9.78 15.02 26.78
CA ALA A 107 8.36 14.94 27.07
C ALA A 107 7.75 16.27 27.54
N GLY A 108 8.54 17.12 28.21
CA GLY A 108 8.11 18.43 28.69
C GLY A 108 7.99 19.51 27.62
N HIS A 109 8.37 19.24 26.37
CA HIS A 109 8.34 20.25 25.31
C HIS A 109 6.89 20.56 24.88
N PRO A 110 6.49 21.84 24.76
CA PRO A 110 5.09 22.22 24.56
C PRO A 110 4.50 21.79 23.22
N VAL A 111 5.33 21.58 22.19
CA VAL A 111 4.87 21.20 20.84
C VAL A 111 4.75 19.68 20.69
N TRP A 112 5.86 18.95 20.75
CA TRP A 112 5.86 17.50 20.49
C TRP A 112 5.49 16.64 21.70
N GLY A 113 5.67 17.12 22.94
CA GLY A 113 5.38 16.35 24.16
C GLY A 113 3.93 15.85 24.20
N PRO A 114 2.92 16.74 24.04
CA PRO A 114 1.51 16.34 23.96
C PRO A 114 1.22 15.41 22.78
N ILE A 115 1.87 15.62 21.63
CA ILE A 115 1.69 14.80 20.43
C ILE A 115 2.16 13.37 20.70
N PHE A 116 3.38 13.19 21.20
CA PHE A 116 3.92 11.88 21.54
C PHE A 116 3.08 11.18 22.61
N ALA A 117 2.71 11.90 23.68
CA ALA A 117 1.86 11.36 24.74
C ALA A 117 0.50 10.89 24.21
N SER A 118 -0.11 11.65 23.29
CA SER A 118 -1.39 11.26 22.66
C SER A 118 -1.28 9.96 21.86
N LEU A 119 -0.14 9.72 21.19
CA LEU A 119 0.10 8.53 20.38
C LEU A 119 0.45 7.30 21.23
N LYS A 120 1.13 7.51 22.36
CA LYS A 120 1.54 6.43 23.27
C LYS A 120 0.42 5.99 24.21
N GLY A 121 -0.40 6.94 24.68
CA GLY A 121 -1.48 6.70 25.64
C GLY A 121 -2.84 6.37 25.02
N SER A 122 -3.00 6.54 23.71
CA SER A 122 -4.26 6.24 23.01
C SER A 122 -4.05 5.06 22.07
N PRO A 123 -5.04 4.17 21.91
CA PRO A 123 -5.06 3.26 20.77
C PRO A 123 -4.87 4.11 19.50
N THR A 124 -4.04 3.65 18.56
CA THR A 124 -3.85 4.35 17.30
C THR A 124 -5.22 4.65 16.66
N PRO A 125 -5.38 5.73 15.88
CA PRO A 125 -6.66 6.05 15.24
C PRO A 125 -7.31 4.86 14.52
N PHE A 126 -6.47 4.03 13.87
CA PHE A 126 -6.88 2.77 13.27
C PHE A 126 -7.44 1.75 14.28
N LYS A 127 -6.76 1.55 15.41
CA LYS A 127 -7.24 0.66 16.49
C LYS A 127 -8.54 1.16 17.12
N VAL A 128 -8.71 2.47 17.31
CA VAL A 128 -9.98 3.05 17.77
C VAL A 128 -11.11 2.74 16.78
N ALA A 129 -10.84 2.92 15.48
CA ALA A 129 -11.81 2.62 14.43
C ALA A 129 -12.23 1.14 14.41
N LEU A 130 -11.27 0.22 14.61
CA LEU A 130 -11.54 -1.22 14.75
C LEU A 130 -12.37 -1.53 16.00
N GLN A 131 -12.03 -0.96 17.15
CA GLN A 131 -12.80 -1.16 18.37
C GLN A 131 -14.26 -0.70 18.22
N GLN A 132 -14.48 0.45 17.58
CA GLN A 132 -15.82 0.94 17.25
C GLN A 132 -16.54 -0.02 16.30
N TYR A 133 -15.84 -0.52 15.27
CA TYR A 133 -16.38 -1.51 14.33
C TYR A 133 -16.85 -2.78 15.04
N ASP A 134 -15.98 -3.37 15.87
CA ASP A 134 -16.24 -4.61 16.60
C ASP A 134 -17.37 -4.45 17.63
N SER A 135 -17.53 -3.24 18.19
CA SER A 135 -18.63 -2.89 19.09
C SER A 135 -19.97 -2.63 18.37
N GLY A 136 -19.97 -2.61 17.03
CA GLY A 136 -21.16 -2.34 16.22
C GLY A 136 -21.46 -0.86 15.99
N ASP A 137 -20.60 0.05 16.47
CA ASP A 137 -20.70 1.49 16.19
C ASP A 137 -20.13 1.81 14.80
N TYR A 138 -20.82 1.32 13.76
CA TYR A 138 -20.36 1.44 12.38
C TYR A 138 -20.32 2.89 11.88
N ALA A 139 -21.15 3.78 12.44
CA ALA A 139 -21.18 5.18 12.03
C ALA A 139 -19.96 5.94 12.54
N GLU A 140 -19.60 5.80 13.81
CA GLU A 140 -18.38 6.40 14.35
C GLU A 140 -17.13 5.69 13.82
N SER A 141 -17.17 4.37 13.70
CA SER A 141 -16.07 3.59 13.10
C SER A 141 -15.71 4.09 11.71
N ALA A 142 -16.70 4.36 10.84
CA ALA A 142 -16.44 4.90 9.51
C ALA A 142 -15.74 6.27 9.54
N LYS A 143 -16.14 7.17 10.46
CA LYS A 143 -15.48 8.47 10.65
C LYS A 143 -14.04 8.28 11.15
N SER A 144 -13.83 7.38 12.10
CA SER A 144 -12.50 7.09 12.65
C SER A 144 -11.58 6.46 11.62
N PHE A 145 -12.05 5.52 10.79
CA PHE A 145 -11.26 4.98 9.67
C PHE A 145 -10.88 6.08 8.68
N GLN A 146 -11.82 6.94 8.29
CA GLN A 146 -11.51 8.06 7.39
C GLN A 146 -10.52 9.04 8.02
N GLY A 147 -10.67 9.32 9.32
CA GLY A 147 -9.74 10.14 10.08
C GLY A 147 -8.33 9.53 10.14
N ALA A 148 -8.24 8.21 10.34
CA ALA A 148 -6.98 7.47 10.34
C ALA A 148 -6.30 7.51 8.97
N ILE A 149 -7.05 7.29 7.88
CA ILE A 149 -6.56 7.40 6.50
C ILE A 149 -5.99 8.79 6.23
N ASN A 150 -6.70 9.85 6.64
CA ASN A 150 -6.25 11.24 6.45
C ASN A 150 -4.99 11.58 7.25
N GLN A 151 -4.72 10.85 8.34
CA GLN A 151 -3.53 11.00 9.18
C GLN A 151 -2.33 10.20 8.67
N GLY A 152 -2.49 9.40 7.61
CA GLY A 152 -1.44 8.58 7.03
C GLY A 152 -1.32 7.22 7.72
N LEU A 153 -1.83 6.18 7.07
CA LEU A 153 -1.68 4.79 7.48
C LEU A 153 -0.60 4.10 6.63
N GLY A 154 0.09 3.12 7.21
CA GLY A 154 0.92 2.20 6.42
C GLY A 154 0.05 1.29 5.55
N ASP A 155 0.60 0.77 4.44
CA ASP A 155 -0.15 0.05 3.40
C ASP A 155 -1.08 -1.05 3.93
N LYS A 156 -0.61 -1.86 4.89
CA LYS A 156 -1.43 -2.92 5.50
C LYS A 156 -2.65 -2.37 6.26
N GLU A 157 -2.45 -1.33 7.05
CA GLU A 157 -3.54 -0.69 7.80
C GLU A 157 -4.46 0.10 6.87
N LEU A 158 -3.92 0.71 5.81
CA LEU A 158 -4.67 1.44 4.80
C LEU A 158 -5.59 0.50 4.00
N ALA A 159 -5.06 -0.62 3.50
CA ALA A 159 -5.86 -1.65 2.84
C ALA A 159 -6.95 -2.21 3.77
N SER A 160 -6.60 -2.46 5.04
CA SER A 160 -7.55 -2.90 6.05
C SER A 160 -8.64 -1.85 6.35
N ALA A 161 -8.29 -0.57 6.45
CA ALA A 161 -9.25 0.51 6.69
C ALA A 161 -10.27 0.59 5.54
N HIS A 162 -9.80 0.55 4.29
CA HIS A 162 -10.68 0.50 3.11
C HIS A 162 -11.55 -0.77 3.10
N LYS A 163 -11.03 -1.94 3.49
CA LYS A 163 -11.84 -3.17 3.64
C LYS A 163 -12.99 -3.00 4.64
N HIS A 164 -12.73 -2.42 5.81
CA HIS A 164 -13.77 -2.21 6.83
C HIS A 164 -14.79 -1.16 6.40
N LEU A 165 -14.34 -0.05 5.80
CA LEU A 165 -15.23 0.94 5.20
C LEU A 165 -16.15 0.31 4.13
N ALA A 166 -15.60 -0.57 3.28
CA ALA A 166 -16.38 -1.32 2.32
C ALA A 166 -17.50 -2.11 3.02
N PHE A 167 -17.17 -2.93 4.03
CA PHE A 167 -18.19 -3.69 4.78
C PHE A 167 -19.29 -2.80 5.37
N ILE A 168 -18.94 -1.66 5.97
CA ILE A 168 -19.91 -0.68 6.50
C ILE A 168 -20.81 -0.12 5.39
N HIS A 169 -20.26 0.18 4.22
CA HIS A 169 -21.06 0.64 3.09
C HIS A 169 -21.97 -0.47 2.54
N CYS A 170 -21.47 -1.70 2.43
CA CYS A 170 -22.25 -2.81 1.91
C CYS A 170 -23.42 -3.15 2.84
N SER A 171 -23.19 -3.19 4.17
CA SER A 171 -24.24 -3.43 5.16
C SER A 171 -25.29 -2.31 5.22
N ALA A 172 -24.88 -1.07 4.92
CA ALA A 172 -25.77 0.07 4.76
C ALA A 172 -26.49 0.14 3.39
N ASN A 173 -26.41 -0.92 2.57
CA ASN A 173 -26.99 -0.99 1.22
C ASN A 173 -26.50 0.13 0.28
N ARG A 174 -25.27 0.62 0.48
CA ARG A 174 -24.60 1.63 -0.36
C ARG A 174 -23.61 0.95 -1.29
N GLU A 175 -24.12 0.30 -2.34
CA GLU A 175 -23.34 -0.57 -3.22
C GLU A 175 -22.17 0.14 -3.91
N LYS A 176 -22.38 1.33 -4.48
CA LYS A 176 -21.30 2.05 -5.17
C LYS A 176 -20.15 2.40 -4.22
N PRO A 177 -20.37 3.07 -3.06
CA PRO A 177 -19.32 3.27 -2.07
C PRO A 177 -18.65 1.97 -1.58
N CYS A 178 -19.43 0.92 -1.35
CA CYS A 178 -18.94 -0.41 -0.98
C CYS A 178 -17.91 -0.96 -1.99
N ARG A 179 -18.25 -0.90 -3.29
CA ARG A 179 -17.36 -1.31 -4.38
C ARG A 179 -16.12 -0.42 -4.47
N ASP A 180 -16.29 0.89 -4.36
CA ASP A 180 -15.21 1.86 -4.49
C ASP A 180 -14.17 1.68 -3.37
N GLU A 181 -14.61 1.42 -2.13
CA GLU A 181 -13.71 1.14 -1.01
C GLU A 181 -12.95 -0.18 -1.19
N PHE A 182 -13.58 -1.25 -1.66
CA PHE A 182 -12.85 -2.49 -1.98
C PHE A 182 -11.83 -2.31 -3.10
N ARG A 183 -12.12 -1.50 -4.12
CA ARG A 183 -11.13 -1.18 -5.17
C ARG A 183 -9.92 -0.46 -4.60
N LYS A 184 -10.13 0.50 -3.69
CA LYS A 184 -9.02 1.18 -3.00
C LYS A 184 -8.21 0.20 -2.15
N ALA A 185 -8.87 -0.71 -1.43
CA ALA A 185 -8.19 -1.75 -0.66
C ALA A 185 -7.29 -2.63 -1.54
N LEU A 186 -7.82 -3.12 -2.66
CA LEU A 186 -7.08 -3.96 -3.64
C LEU A 186 -6.00 -3.19 -4.40
N ALA A 187 -6.14 -1.88 -4.57
CA ALA A 187 -5.10 -1.05 -5.17
C ALA A 187 -3.88 -0.90 -4.24
N VAL A 188 -4.12 -0.85 -2.93
CA VAL A 188 -3.06 -0.78 -1.90
C VAL A 188 -2.44 -2.15 -1.65
N ASP A 189 -3.27 -3.19 -1.53
CA ASP A 189 -2.83 -4.58 -1.36
C ASP A 189 -3.53 -5.50 -2.39
N PRO A 190 -2.90 -5.72 -3.56
CA PRO A 190 -3.43 -6.62 -4.58
C PRO A 190 -3.55 -8.08 -4.14
N ALA A 191 -2.86 -8.47 -3.06
CA ALA A 191 -2.91 -9.80 -2.48
C ALA A 191 -3.96 -9.93 -1.36
N LEU A 192 -4.75 -8.87 -1.11
CA LEU A 192 -5.79 -8.88 -0.09
C LEU A 192 -6.78 -10.03 -0.32
N GLU A 193 -6.98 -10.84 0.72
CA GLU A 193 -7.97 -11.90 0.79
C GLU A 193 -8.98 -11.62 1.90
N LEU A 194 -10.24 -11.96 1.65
CA LEU A 194 -11.22 -12.09 2.71
C LEU A 194 -11.06 -13.45 3.40
N THR A 195 -11.25 -13.48 4.72
CA THR A 195 -11.39 -14.75 5.45
C THR A 195 -12.59 -15.55 4.93
N PRO A 196 -12.64 -16.88 5.13
CA PRO A 196 -13.80 -17.68 4.68
C PRO A 196 -15.15 -17.17 5.20
N ALA A 197 -15.18 -16.65 6.44
CA ALA A 197 -16.38 -16.05 7.03
C ALA A 197 -16.78 -14.74 6.34
N GLU A 198 -15.81 -13.84 6.10
CA GLU A 198 -16.06 -12.58 5.39
C GLU A 198 -16.50 -12.83 3.93
N ALA A 199 -15.84 -13.76 3.23
CA ALA A 199 -16.14 -14.10 1.85
C ALA A 199 -17.52 -14.76 1.68
N GLY A 200 -17.99 -15.48 2.70
CA GLY A 200 -19.30 -16.15 2.70
C GLY A 200 -20.50 -15.21 2.90
N HIS A 201 -20.29 -13.93 3.17
CA HIS A 201 -21.39 -13.00 3.41
C HIS A 201 -22.18 -12.71 2.11
N PRO A 202 -23.53 -12.80 2.12
CA PRO A 202 -24.34 -12.76 0.91
C PRO A 202 -24.29 -11.41 0.17
N VAL A 203 -23.98 -10.32 0.86
CA VAL A 203 -23.95 -8.96 0.25
C VAL A 203 -22.57 -8.65 -0.34
N TRP A 204 -21.52 -8.59 0.50
CA TRP A 204 -20.20 -8.13 0.05
C TRP A 204 -19.31 -9.23 -0.51
N GLY A 205 -19.56 -10.51 -0.19
CA GLY A 205 -18.78 -11.64 -0.71
C GLY A 205 -18.74 -11.67 -2.24
N PRO A 206 -19.91 -11.68 -2.93
CA PRO A 206 -19.97 -11.60 -4.39
C PRO A 206 -19.32 -10.34 -4.95
N ILE A 207 -19.49 -9.20 -4.28
CA ILE A 207 -18.90 -7.92 -4.69
C ILE A 207 -17.36 -8.02 -4.68
N PHE A 208 -16.77 -8.43 -3.56
CA PHE A 208 -15.32 -8.56 -3.44
C PHE A 208 -14.75 -9.57 -4.44
N ALA A 209 -15.40 -10.72 -4.60
CA ALA A 209 -15.01 -11.74 -5.58
C ALA A 209 -15.03 -11.19 -7.02
N SER A 210 -16.06 -10.41 -7.38
CA SER A 210 -16.15 -9.78 -8.70
C SER A 210 -15.02 -8.77 -8.96
N LEU A 211 -14.56 -8.06 -7.93
CA LEU A 211 -13.46 -7.10 -8.05
C LEU A 211 -12.10 -7.79 -8.21
N LYS A 212 -11.90 -8.90 -7.49
CA LYS A 212 -10.62 -9.63 -7.49
C LYS A 212 -10.43 -10.54 -8.70
N GLY A 213 -11.46 -11.28 -9.10
CA GLY A 213 -11.43 -12.21 -10.24
C GLY A 213 -11.78 -11.59 -11.58
N GLY A 214 -12.18 -10.31 -11.59
CA GLY A 214 -13.08 -9.78 -12.60
C GLY A 214 -14.50 -10.36 -12.44
N PRO A 215 -15.55 -9.64 -12.86
CA PRO A 215 -16.88 -10.22 -12.88
C PRO A 215 -16.84 -11.51 -13.69
N ALA A 216 -17.47 -12.58 -13.21
CA ALA A 216 -17.69 -13.78 -14.02
C ALA A 216 -18.26 -13.44 -15.42
N PRO A 217 -19.13 -12.41 -15.56
CA PRO A 217 -19.54 -11.88 -16.86
C PRO A 217 -18.41 -11.32 -17.74
N PHE A 218 -17.35 -10.72 -17.20
CA PHE A 218 -16.22 -10.22 -18.00
C PHE A 218 -15.43 -11.38 -18.62
N LYS A 219 -15.12 -12.40 -17.82
CA LYS A 219 -14.42 -13.60 -18.32
C LYS A 219 -15.28 -14.33 -19.36
N LEU A 220 -16.58 -14.48 -19.08
CA LEU A 220 -17.52 -15.06 -20.04
C LEU A 220 -17.60 -14.23 -21.33
N ALA A 221 -17.65 -12.90 -21.23
CA ALA A 221 -17.70 -12.01 -22.39
C ALA A 221 -16.48 -12.16 -23.29
N MET A 222 -15.29 -12.29 -22.71
CA MET A 222 -14.04 -12.55 -23.44
C MET A 222 -14.09 -13.91 -24.16
N GLN A 223 -14.54 -14.97 -23.48
CA GLN A 223 -14.68 -16.30 -24.08
C GLN A 223 -15.67 -16.29 -25.26
N GLN A 224 -16.81 -15.63 -25.10
CA GLN A 224 -17.80 -15.46 -26.15
C GLN A 224 -17.26 -14.63 -27.32
N TYR A 225 -16.46 -13.59 -27.03
CA TYR A 225 -15.82 -12.77 -28.05
C TYR A 225 -14.86 -13.60 -28.92
N GLU A 226 -13.99 -14.37 -28.26
CA GLU A 226 -13.02 -15.26 -28.92
C GLU A 226 -13.71 -16.38 -29.70
N ALA A 227 -14.87 -16.86 -29.24
CA ALA A 227 -15.71 -17.82 -29.94
C ALA A 227 -16.49 -17.21 -31.12
N GLY A 228 -16.44 -15.89 -31.33
CA GLY A 228 -17.19 -15.19 -32.38
C GLY A 228 -18.67 -14.94 -32.05
N GLU A 229 -19.10 -15.19 -30.82
CA GLU A 229 -20.46 -14.97 -30.33
C GLU A 229 -20.67 -13.49 -29.96
N TYR A 230 -20.42 -12.58 -30.90
CA TYR A 230 -20.33 -11.14 -30.62
C TYR A 230 -21.60 -10.51 -30.01
N ALA A 231 -22.78 -11.04 -30.34
CA ALA A 231 -24.03 -10.55 -29.78
C ALA A 231 -24.18 -10.88 -28.28
N GLU A 232 -23.82 -12.11 -27.88
CA GLU A 232 -23.85 -12.52 -26.48
C GLU A 232 -22.69 -11.92 -25.70
N SER A 233 -21.50 -11.87 -26.29
CA SER A 233 -20.34 -11.19 -25.74
C SER A 233 -20.65 -9.73 -25.38
N ALA A 234 -21.32 -8.99 -26.27
CA ALA A 234 -21.72 -7.61 -25.99
C ALA A 234 -22.67 -7.48 -24.78
N LYS A 235 -23.62 -8.41 -24.61
CA LYS A 235 -24.51 -8.44 -23.44
C LYS A 235 -23.73 -8.73 -22.17
N SER A 236 -22.82 -9.71 -22.21
CA SER A 236 -21.97 -10.09 -21.08
C SER A 236 -21.02 -8.97 -20.67
N PHE A 237 -20.41 -8.26 -21.63
CA PHE A 237 -19.61 -7.05 -21.34
C PHE A 237 -20.46 -5.97 -20.69
N GLN A 238 -21.67 -5.71 -21.19
CA GLN A 238 -22.56 -4.72 -20.58
C GLN A 238 -22.98 -5.13 -19.16
N GLY A 239 -23.25 -6.42 -18.93
CA GLY A 239 -23.49 -6.98 -17.60
C GLY A 239 -22.30 -6.75 -16.67
N ALA A 240 -21.09 -7.06 -17.13
CA ALA A 240 -19.85 -6.84 -16.37
C ALA A 240 -19.63 -5.36 -16.02
N ILE A 241 -19.90 -4.45 -16.96
CA ILE A 241 -19.83 -2.99 -16.76
C ILE A 241 -20.84 -2.54 -15.70
N ASN A 242 -22.08 -3.03 -15.77
CA ASN A 242 -23.12 -2.72 -14.79
C ASN A 242 -22.75 -3.26 -13.40
N GLU A 243 -22.09 -4.41 -13.37
CA GLU A 243 -21.49 -5.01 -12.17
C GLU A 243 -20.14 -4.37 -11.79
N GLY A 244 -19.76 -3.24 -12.36
CA GLY A 244 -18.63 -2.42 -11.90
C GLY A 244 -17.25 -3.06 -12.02
N LEU A 245 -16.57 -2.81 -13.13
CA LEU A 245 -15.19 -3.24 -13.42
C LEU A 245 -14.13 -2.36 -12.74
N SER A 246 -12.88 -2.86 -12.69
CA SER A 246 -11.70 -1.99 -12.47
C SER A 246 -11.44 -1.14 -13.71
N ASP A 247 -10.73 -0.02 -13.59
CA ASP A 247 -10.50 0.91 -14.73
C ASP A 247 -9.87 0.22 -15.94
N LYS A 248 -8.87 -0.65 -15.71
CA LYS A 248 -8.24 -1.44 -16.77
C LYS A 248 -9.20 -2.42 -17.45
N GLN A 249 -10.06 -3.08 -16.67
CA GLN A 249 -11.06 -3.99 -17.23
C GLN A 249 -12.20 -3.24 -17.91
N LEU A 250 -12.58 -2.07 -17.40
CA LEU A 250 -13.58 -1.18 -17.96
C LEU A 250 -13.14 -0.66 -19.32
N ALA A 251 -11.90 -0.18 -19.41
CA ALA A 251 -11.28 0.21 -20.68
C ALA A 251 -11.26 -0.95 -21.68
N ASN A 252 -10.89 -2.15 -21.21
CA ASN A 252 -10.87 -3.35 -22.04
C ASN A 252 -12.27 -3.78 -22.52
N ALA A 253 -13.28 -3.75 -21.65
CA ALA A 253 -14.66 -4.08 -22.01
C ALA A 253 -15.21 -3.11 -23.08
N HIS A 254 -15.00 -1.80 -22.88
CA HIS A 254 -15.39 -0.79 -23.85
C HIS A 254 -14.60 -0.92 -25.17
N LYS A 255 -13.32 -1.29 -25.14
CA LYS A 255 -12.53 -1.60 -26.35
C LYS A 255 -13.17 -2.72 -27.18
N HIS A 256 -13.55 -3.83 -26.54
CA HIS A 256 -14.17 -4.95 -27.25
C HIS A 256 -15.58 -4.61 -27.75
N LEU A 257 -16.39 -3.88 -26.96
CA LEU A 257 -17.69 -3.37 -27.42
C LEU A 257 -17.55 -2.45 -28.66
N ALA A 258 -16.50 -1.62 -28.69
CA ALA A 258 -16.19 -0.80 -29.86
C ALA A 258 -15.90 -1.67 -31.08
N PHE A 259 -15.06 -2.70 -30.96
CA PHE A 259 -14.78 -3.64 -32.07
C PHE A 259 -16.04 -4.32 -32.59
N ILE A 260 -16.93 -4.78 -31.71
CA ILE A 260 -18.22 -5.39 -32.07
C ILE A 260 -19.11 -4.39 -32.84
N HIS A 261 -19.17 -3.14 -32.39
CA HIS A 261 -19.97 -2.11 -33.06
C HIS A 261 -19.37 -1.70 -34.40
N CYS A 262 -18.06 -1.57 -34.48
CA CYS A 262 -17.37 -1.26 -35.71
C CYS A 262 -17.58 -2.33 -36.78
N SER A 263 -17.41 -3.61 -36.42
CA SER A 263 -17.64 -4.74 -37.32
C SER A 263 -19.12 -4.89 -37.73
N ALA A 264 -20.06 -4.47 -36.88
CA ALA A 264 -21.48 -4.38 -37.22
C ALA A 264 -21.89 -3.11 -38.00
N ASN A 265 -20.92 -2.32 -38.49
CA ASN A 265 -21.12 -1.04 -39.18
C ASN A 265 -21.92 0.01 -38.36
N ARG A 266 -21.88 -0.09 -37.03
CA ARG A 266 -22.49 0.85 -36.08
C ARG A 266 -21.48 1.92 -35.67
N GLN A 267 -21.13 2.80 -36.61
CA GLN A 267 -20.03 3.76 -36.50
C GLN A 267 -20.14 4.71 -35.29
N ARG A 268 -21.35 5.21 -34.99
CA ARG A 268 -21.58 6.11 -33.84
C ARG A 268 -21.27 5.39 -32.53
N GLN A 269 -21.89 4.22 -32.33
CA GLN A 269 -21.68 3.42 -31.13
C GLN A 269 -20.23 2.97 -31.00
N CYS A 270 -19.57 2.60 -32.10
CA CYS A 270 -18.14 2.27 -32.07
C CYS A 270 -17.28 3.43 -31.54
N ARG A 271 -17.51 4.64 -32.04
CA ARG A 271 -16.81 5.85 -31.57
C ARG A 271 -17.09 6.12 -30.09
N ASP A 272 -18.34 6.01 -29.67
CA ASP A 272 -18.74 6.27 -28.29
C ASP A 272 -18.10 5.28 -27.31
N GLU A 273 -18.03 4.00 -27.67
CA GLU A 273 -17.36 2.98 -26.86
C GLU A 273 -15.85 3.22 -26.76
N PHE A 274 -15.17 3.62 -27.84
CA PHE A 274 -13.75 4.00 -27.74
C PHE A 274 -13.52 5.23 -26.86
N LYS A 275 -14.42 6.22 -26.88
CA LYS A 275 -14.36 7.38 -25.98
C LYS A 275 -14.46 6.95 -24.53
N LYS A 276 -15.38 6.04 -24.21
CA LYS A 276 -15.52 5.48 -22.85
C LYS A 276 -14.27 4.69 -22.45
N ALA A 277 -13.70 3.90 -23.37
CA ALA A 277 -12.48 3.14 -23.13
C ALA A 277 -11.31 4.07 -22.75
N LEU A 278 -11.10 5.14 -23.52
CA LEU A 278 -10.06 6.15 -23.25
C LEU A 278 -10.35 7.02 -22.02
N SER A 279 -11.63 7.16 -21.65
CA SER A 279 -11.99 7.84 -20.39
C SER A 279 -11.64 6.99 -19.17
N ALA A 280 -11.74 5.66 -19.29
CA ALA A 280 -11.35 4.72 -18.24
C ALA A 280 -9.82 4.49 -18.18
N ASP A 281 -9.15 4.46 -19.33
CA ASP A 281 -7.69 4.39 -19.43
C ASP A 281 -7.18 5.38 -20.50
N PRO A 282 -6.74 6.59 -20.11
CA PRO A 282 -6.21 7.58 -21.05
C PRO A 282 -4.97 7.13 -21.83
N ASN A 283 -4.24 6.13 -21.32
CA ASN A 283 -3.04 5.59 -21.94
C ASN A 283 -3.33 4.34 -22.77
N LEU A 284 -4.60 3.99 -23.00
CA LEU A 284 -4.98 2.84 -23.79
C LEU A 284 -4.34 2.91 -25.19
N GLU A 285 -3.66 1.83 -25.55
CA GLU A 285 -3.15 1.56 -26.89
C GLU A 285 -3.77 0.28 -27.44
N LEU A 286 -4.04 0.28 -28.74
CA LEU A 286 -4.34 -0.94 -29.48
C LEU A 286 -3.03 -1.66 -29.80
N ASP A 287 -3.04 -2.99 -29.80
CA ASP A 287 -1.90 -3.75 -30.28
C ASP A 287 -1.69 -3.55 -31.80
N PRO A 288 -0.53 -3.92 -32.38
CA PRO A 288 -0.26 -3.68 -33.79
C PRO A 288 -1.29 -4.31 -34.76
N ALA A 289 -1.86 -5.47 -34.42
CA ALA A 289 -2.85 -6.13 -35.24
C ALA A 289 -4.22 -5.43 -35.15
N GLU A 290 -4.62 -5.05 -33.93
CA GLU A 290 -5.82 -4.27 -33.66
C GLU A 290 -5.76 -2.89 -34.34
N ALA A 291 -4.62 -2.19 -34.22
CA ALA A 291 -4.42 -0.85 -34.78
C ALA A 291 -4.36 -0.85 -36.32
N GLY A 292 -3.93 -1.96 -36.92
CA GLY A 292 -3.84 -2.15 -38.36
C GLY A 292 -5.18 -2.50 -39.03
N HIS A 293 -6.23 -2.83 -38.26
CA HIS A 293 -7.49 -3.27 -38.83
C HIS A 293 -8.20 -2.13 -39.60
N PRO A 294 -8.65 -2.37 -40.85
CA PRO A 294 -9.15 -1.32 -41.73
C PRO A 294 -10.45 -0.66 -41.23
N VAL A 295 -11.24 -1.38 -40.42
CA VAL A 295 -12.54 -0.88 -39.95
C VAL A 295 -12.41 0.02 -38.72
N TRP A 296 -11.76 -0.46 -37.65
CA TRP A 296 -11.74 0.26 -36.37
C TRP A 296 -10.42 0.99 -36.10
N GLY A 297 -9.30 0.58 -36.71
CA GLY A 297 -8.00 1.23 -36.53
C GLY A 297 -8.04 2.74 -36.81
N PRO A 298 -8.57 3.19 -37.97
CA PRO A 298 -8.72 4.62 -38.26
C PRO A 298 -9.64 5.36 -37.27
N ILE A 299 -10.69 4.69 -36.79
CA ILE A 299 -11.67 5.27 -35.87
C ILE A 299 -11.05 5.48 -34.50
N PHE A 300 -10.35 4.49 -33.96
CA PHE A 300 -9.65 4.60 -32.69
C PHE A 300 -8.64 5.74 -32.71
N LYS A 301 -7.82 5.83 -33.77
CA LYS A 301 -6.85 6.93 -33.96
C LYS A 301 -7.54 8.29 -33.98
N ALA A 302 -8.66 8.41 -34.69
CA ALA A 302 -9.42 9.66 -34.74
C ALA A 302 -10.00 10.05 -33.37
N VAL A 303 -10.58 9.10 -32.64
CA VAL A 303 -11.12 9.33 -31.29
C VAL A 303 -10.03 9.73 -30.31
N LYS A 304 -8.88 9.04 -30.34
CA LYS A 304 -7.73 9.34 -29.47
C LYS A 304 -7.12 10.71 -29.72
N ALA A 305 -7.15 11.19 -30.96
CA ALA A 305 -6.69 12.53 -31.33
C ALA A 305 -7.69 13.65 -30.99
N GLY A 306 -8.86 13.33 -30.41
CA GLY A 306 -9.88 14.30 -30.00
C GLY A 306 -10.92 14.65 -31.07
N GLY A 307 -11.12 13.80 -32.09
CA GLY A 307 -12.11 13.99 -33.17
C GLY A 307 -13.37 13.12 -33.10
#